data_AF-A0A699VKX3-F1
#
_entry.id   AF-A0A699VKX3-F1
#
_cell.length_a   1.000
_cell.length_b   1.000
_cell.length_c   1.000
_cell.angle_alpha   90.00
_cell.angle_beta   90.00
_cell.angle_gamma   90.00
#
_symmetry.space_group_name_H-M   'P 1'
#
loop_
_entity.id
_entity.type
_entity.pdbx_description
1 polymer ?
#
loop_
_entity_poly.entity_id
_entity_poly.type
_entity_poly.pdbx_seq_one_letter_code
_entity_poly.pdbx_strand_id
1 'polypeptide(L)'
;DAQGRDVVRPYSRYLPESDVESLLADEAGNLWVGGTGLYRFTPSTCRYLRYDVADGLQSNAFKIGAAARGADGTLYFGGINGINYFQPWAIQANPSPPVVQFTGLRVVNQPVAVGRPFNGRVLLPQPLSRPQTVTIRAAENDFSVEFVALNYTNPQKNHYAYRLLGY
;
A
#
# COMPACT_ATOMS: atom_id res chain seq x y z
N ASP A 1 13.15 15.94 29.09
CA ASP A 1 11.89 16.64 29.44
C ASP A 1 12.26 18.05 29.91
N ALA A 2 11.31 18.84 30.41
CA ALA A 2 11.60 20.18 30.94
C ALA A 2 12.53 20.18 32.18
N GLN A 3 12.91 18.99 32.66
CA GLN A 3 13.75 18.74 33.83
C GLN A 3 15.10 18.11 33.43
N GLY A 4 15.44 18.10 32.13
CA GLY A 4 16.72 17.60 31.64
C GLY A 4 16.86 16.08 31.63
N ARG A 5 15.78 15.32 31.81
CA ARG A 5 15.81 13.85 31.72
C ARG A 5 15.61 13.38 30.29
N ASP A 6 16.31 12.33 29.91
CA ASP A 6 16.06 11.67 28.63
C ASP A 6 14.67 11.04 28.63
N VAL A 7 13.92 11.31 27.56
CA VAL A 7 12.61 10.70 27.33
C VAL A 7 12.73 9.77 26.15
N VAL A 8 12.72 8.47 26.43
CA VAL A 8 12.67 7.44 25.39
C VAL A 8 11.21 7.24 24.99
N ARG A 9 10.90 7.43 23.71
CA ARG A 9 9.58 7.14 23.14
C ARG A 9 9.66 5.91 22.25
N PRO A 10 8.99 4.80 22.59
CA PRO A 10 8.97 3.63 21.73
C PRO A 10 8.09 3.89 20.50
N TYR A 11 8.63 3.60 19.31
CA TYR A 11 7.92 3.70 18.04
C TYR A 11 7.54 2.34 17.44
N SER A 12 7.85 1.22 18.12
CA SER A 12 7.57 -0.15 17.67
C SER A 12 6.07 -0.45 17.43
N ARG A 13 5.17 0.36 18.01
CA ARG A 13 3.73 0.27 17.71
C ARG A 13 3.37 0.81 16.33
N TYR A 14 4.19 1.70 15.79
CA TYR A 14 3.90 2.45 14.57
C TYR A 14 4.76 2.02 13.39
N LEU A 15 5.94 1.46 13.63
CA LEU A 15 6.83 0.92 12.61
C LEU A 15 6.92 -0.60 12.81
N PRO A 16 6.48 -1.44 11.84
CA PRO A 16 6.50 -2.89 11.98
C PRO A 16 7.90 -3.50 11.84
N GLU A 17 8.90 -2.69 11.45
CA GLU A 17 10.29 -3.12 11.37
C GLU A 17 10.90 -3.23 12.77
N SER A 18 11.38 -4.43 13.10
CA SER A 18 12.08 -4.73 14.35
C SER A 18 13.58 -4.95 14.16
N ASP A 19 14.01 -5.21 12.92
CA ASP A 19 15.39 -5.49 12.55
C ASP A 19 16.00 -4.27 11.85
N VAL A 20 16.32 -3.25 12.65
CA VAL A 20 16.87 -1.99 12.18
C VAL A 20 18.38 -2.13 11.97
N GLU A 21 18.77 -2.26 10.71
CA GLU A 21 20.16 -2.40 10.29
C GLU A 21 20.83 -1.03 10.09
N SER A 22 20.09 -0.04 9.59
CA SER A 22 20.65 1.30 9.34
C SER A 22 19.59 2.39 9.47
N LEU A 23 20.03 3.60 9.81
CA LEU A 23 19.15 4.73 10.11
C LEU A 23 19.79 6.05 9.68
N LEU A 24 19.05 6.87 8.94
CA LEU A 24 19.41 8.27 8.65
C LEU A 24 18.19 9.18 8.84
N ALA A 25 18.43 10.44 9.19
CA ALA A 25 17.39 11.47 9.16
C ALA A 25 17.55 12.36 7.92
N ASP A 26 16.43 12.69 7.27
CA ASP A 26 16.39 13.72 6.23
C ASP A 26 16.16 15.13 6.80
N GLU A 27 16.26 16.15 5.95
CA GLU A 27 16.07 17.56 6.36
C GLU A 27 14.64 17.89 6.77
N ALA A 28 13.66 17.11 6.34
CA ALA A 28 12.26 17.28 6.71
C ALA A 28 11.92 16.59 8.05
N GLY A 29 12.91 15.96 8.71
CA GLY A 29 12.74 15.26 9.98
C GLY A 29 12.12 13.87 9.84
N ASN A 30 12.07 13.29 8.63
CA ASN A 30 11.74 11.89 8.48
C ASN A 30 12.95 11.02 8.80
N LEU A 31 12.68 9.85 9.35
CA LEU A 31 13.66 8.80 9.59
C LEU A 31 13.59 7.78 8.45
N TRP A 32 14.73 7.54 7.82
CA TRP A 32 14.92 6.52 6.81
C TRP A 32 15.61 5.32 7.45
N VAL A 33 14.93 4.18 7.43
CA VAL A 33 15.32 2.97 8.17
C VAL A 33 15.56 1.83 7.19
N GLY A 34 16.78 1.34 7.11
CA GLY A 34 17.11 0.11 6.38
C GLY A 34 16.98 -1.10 7.30
N GLY A 35 16.28 -2.13 6.85
CA GLY A 35 16.04 -3.39 7.57
C GLY A 35 15.61 -4.47 6.58
N THR A 36 14.41 -5.04 6.76
CA THR A 36 13.71 -5.94 5.80
C THR A 36 13.04 -5.19 4.63
N GLY A 37 13.68 -4.10 4.21
CA GLY A 37 13.19 -3.11 3.26
C GLY A 37 13.75 -1.75 3.64
N LEU A 38 13.31 -0.71 2.94
CA LEU A 38 13.61 0.67 3.31
C LEU A 38 12.32 1.34 3.78
N TYR A 39 12.33 1.93 4.97
CA TYR A 39 11.17 2.59 5.54
C TYR A 39 11.40 4.09 5.66
N ARG A 40 10.44 4.89 5.21
CA ARG A 40 10.35 6.32 5.56
C ARG A 40 9.34 6.48 6.68
N PHE A 41 9.81 6.76 7.89
CA PHE A 41 8.98 7.00 9.07
C PHE A 41 8.94 8.50 9.39
N THR A 42 7.74 9.04 9.59
CA THR A 42 7.51 10.45 9.94
C THR A 42 7.09 10.54 11.41
N PRO A 43 7.99 10.95 12.33
CA PRO A 43 7.71 10.93 13.77
C PRO A 43 6.54 11.81 14.20
N SER A 44 6.28 12.92 13.50
CA SER A 44 5.19 13.86 13.82
C SER A 44 3.80 13.28 13.56
N THR A 45 3.66 12.38 12.58
CA THR A 45 2.38 11.74 12.22
C THR A 45 2.31 10.28 12.64
N CYS A 46 3.41 9.71 13.15
CA CYS A 46 3.55 8.27 13.42
C CYS A 46 3.16 7.39 12.22
N ARG A 47 3.46 7.85 11.00
CA ARG A 47 3.17 7.11 9.76
C ARG A 47 4.48 6.62 9.15
N TYR A 48 4.42 5.47 8.49
CA TYR A 48 5.53 4.96 7.70
C TYR A 48 5.09 4.66 6.26
N LEU A 49 6.07 4.63 5.37
CA LEU A 49 5.98 4.02 4.05
C LEU A 49 7.11 3.00 3.92
N ARG A 50 6.81 1.84 3.35
CA ARG A 50 7.78 0.78 3.10
C ARG A 50 8.06 0.64 1.60
N TYR A 51 9.33 0.73 1.26
CA TYR A 51 9.87 0.44 -0.06
C TYR A 51 10.50 -0.96 -0.06
N ASP A 52 10.37 -1.68 -1.17
CA ASP A 52 10.98 -2.99 -1.39
C ASP A 52 11.57 -3.12 -2.79
N VAL A 53 12.07 -4.32 -3.12
CA VAL A 53 12.62 -4.64 -4.44
C VAL A 53 11.68 -4.29 -5.61
N ALA A 54 10.35 -4.31 -5.42
CA ALA A 54 9.41 -3.93 -6.48
C ALA A 54 9.39 -2.41 -6.74
N ASP A 55 9.90 -1.60 -5.81
CA ASP A 55 10.09 -0.16 -5.98
C ASP A 55 11.52 0.21 -6.43
N GLY A 56 12.36 -0.79 -6.75
CA GLY A 56 13.72 -0.59 -7.26
C GLY A 56 14.85 -0.69 -6.21
N LEU A 57 14.58 -1.25 -5.02
CA LEU A 57 15.65 -1.54 -4.06
C LEU A 57 16.59 -2.64 -4.56
N GLN A 58 17.88 -2.55 -4.21
CA GLN A 58 18.89 -3.56 -4.56
C GLN A 58 18.58 -4.94 -3.95
N SER A 59 17.98 -4.93 -2.75
CA SER A 59 17.48 -6.08 -2.00
C SER A 59 16.59 -5.57 -0.87
N ASN A 60 15.76 -6.45 -0.30
CA ASN A 60 15.07 -6.16 0.97
C ASN A 60 15.97 -6.35 2.18
N ALA A 61 17.23 -6.77 2.02
CA ALA A 61 18.17 -6.93 3.12
C ALA A 61 19.25 -5.85 3.08
N PHE A 62 19.13 -4.90 4.00
CA PHE A 62 20.16 -3.88 4.27
C PHE A 62 21.24 -4.42 5.21
N LYS A 63 22.34 -3.68 5.37
CA LYS A 63 23.45 -4.07 6.25
C LYS A 63 23.70 -3.07 7.37
N ILE A 64 24.04 -3.61 8.53
CA ILE A 64 24.37 -2.87 9.75
C ILE A 64 25.28 -1.68 9.45
N GLY A 65 24.81 -0.47 9.75
CA GLY A 65 25.59 0.76 9.64
C GLY A 65 25.97 1.17 8.22
N ALA A 66 25.54 0.42 7.18
CA ALA A 66 25.82 0.74 5.79
C ALA A 66 24.89 1.86 5.30
N ALA A 67 24.98 3.04 5.89
CA ALA A 67 24.24 4.20 5.46
C ALA A 67 25.07 5.49 5.61
N ALA A 68 24.95 6.38 4.63
CA ALA A 68 25.64 7.66 4.64
C ALA A 68 24.74 8.75 4.03
N ARG A 69 24.92 9.98 4.50
CA ARG A 69 24.29 11.16 3.90
C ARG A 69 25.37 11.99 3.20
N GLY A 70 25.16 12.25 1.92
CA GLY A 70 25.97 13.15 1.12
C GLY A 70 25.81 14.60 1.54
N ALA A 71 26.79 15.44 1.19
CA ALA A 71 26.75 16.88 1.49
C ALA A 71 25.59 17.60 0.77
N ASP A 72 25.12 17.04 -0.35
CA ASP A 72 23.97 17.53 -1.10
C ASP A 72 22.62 17.07 -0.52
N GLY A 73 22.61 16.28 0.55
CA GLY A 73 21.40 15.71 1.14
C GLY A 73 20.96 14.36 0.56
N THR A 74 21.69 13.82 -0.43
CA THR A 74 21.44 12.47 -0.95
C THR A 74 21.68 11.43 0.14
N LEU A 75 20.74 10.50 0.31
CA LEU A 75 20.89 9.38 1.23
C LEU A 75 21.39 8.15 0.48
N TYR A 76 22.35 7.45 1.07
CA TYR A 76 22.92 6.20 0.58
C TYR A 76 22.65 5.10 1.59
N PHE A 77 22.15 3.96 1.13
CA PHE A 77 21.90 2.78 1.94
C PHE A 77 22.43 1.54 1.22
N GLY A 78 23.34 0.82 1.88
CA GLY A 78 23.96 -0.40 1.40
C GLY A 78 23.30 -1.66 1.94
N GLY A 79 23.36 -2.73 1.16
CA GLY A 79 22.90 -4.05 1.59
C GLY A 79 23.61 -5.18 0.85
N ILE A 80 22.96 -6.33 0.79
CA ILE A 80 23.60 -7.58 0.35
C ILE A 80 23.89 -7.66 -1.17
N ASN A 81 23.33 -6.75 -1.96
CA ASN A 81 23.37 -6.75 -3.41
C ASN A 81 23.67 -5.33 -3.98
N GLY A 82 24.41 -4.51 -3.22
CA GLY A 82 24.87 -3.18 -3.64
C GLY A 82 24.32 -2.04 -2.79
N ILE A 83 24.13 -0.87 -3.43
CA ILE A 83 23.77 0.39 -2.77
C ILE A 83 22.56 1.01 -3.47
N ASN A 84 21.57 1.44 -2.69
CA ASN A 84 20.55 2.39 -3.14
C ASN A 84 20.97 3.81 -2.74
N TYR A 85 20.72 4.78 -3.62
CA TYR A 85 20.86 6.20 -3.31
C TYR A 85 19.68 6.98 -3.86
N PHE A 86 19.25 8.01 -3.15
CA PHE A 86 18.13 8.85 -3.55
C PHE A 86 18.13 10.18 -2.80
N GLN A 87 17.47 11.18 -3.40
CA GLN A 87 17.17 12.45 -2.75
C GLN A 87 15.79 12.36 -2.10
N PRO A 88 15.66 12.46 -0.76
CA PRO A 88 14.38 12.27 -0.06
C PRO A 88 13.25 13.18 -0.56
N TRP A 89 13.56 14.43 -0.92
CA TRP A 89 12.58 15.40 -1.42
C TRP A 89 12.11 15.13 -2.85
N ALA A 90 12.84 14.32 -3.61
CA ALA A 90 12.45 13.92 -4.97
C ALA A 90 11.48 12.73 -4.98
N ILE A 91 11.30 12.04 -3.84
CA ILE A 91 10.39 10.89 -3.74
C ILE A 91 8.95 11.39 -3.60
N GLN A 92 8.24 11.38 -4.71
CA GLN A 92 6.83 11.73 -4.77
C GLN A 92 5.95 10.53 -4.41
N ALA A 93 4.95 10.76 -3.56
CA ALA A 93 3.86 9.80 -3.41
C ALA A 93 3.09 9.73 -4.72
N ASN A 94 2.66 8.54 -5.15
CA ASN A 94 1.76 8.43 -6.29
C ASN A 94 0.45 9.17 -5.94
N PRO A 95 0.14 10.30 -6.58
CA PRO A 95 -1.01 11.13 -6.19
C PRO A 95 -2.31 10.60 -6.78
N SER A 96 -2.26 9.62 -7.69
CA SER A 96 -3.43 9.16 -8.42
C SER A 96 -4.04 7.97 -7.70
N PRO A 97 -5.18 8.12 -6.98
CA PRO A 97 -5.89 6.98 -6.45
C PRO A 97 -6.30 6.10 -7.63
N PRO A 98 -6.11 4.78 -7.54
CA PRO A 98 -6.45 3.91 -8.65
C PRO A 98 -7.96 3.86 -8.84
N VAL A 99 -8.39 3.91 -10.10
CA VAL A 99 -9.80 3.77 -10.45
C VAL A 99 -10.21 2.32 -10.17
N VAL A 100 -11.22 2.16 -9.31
CA VAL A 100 -11.80 0.85 -9.01
C VAL A 100 -12.80 0.49 -10.12
N GLN A 101 -12.64 -0.70 -10.70
CA GLN A 101 -13.53 -1.26 -11.70
C GLN A 101 -14.10 -2.58 -11.19
N PHE A 102 -15.42 -2.73 -11.27
CA PHE A 102 -16.08 -4.00 -11.00
C PHE A 102 -15.87 -4.94 -12.19
N THR A 103 -15.33 -6.13 -11.93
CA THR A 103 -14.93 -7.11 -12.96
C THR A 103 -15.86 -8.32 -12.99
N GLY A 104 -16.56 -8.61 -11.90
CA GLY A 104 -17.39 -9.80 -11.79
C GLY A 104 -18.50 -9.68 -10.76
N LEU A 105 -19.58 -10.42 -11.03
CA LEU A 105 -20.65 -10.67 -10.10
C LEU A 105 -20.90 -12.17 -10.10
N ARG A 106 -20.97 -12.77 -8.90
CA ARG A 106 -21.43 -14.13 -8.70
C ARG A 106 -22.67 -14.12 -7.82
N VAL A 107 -23.62 -14.97 -8.14
CA VAL A 107 -24.84 -15.20 -7.34
C VAL A 107 -24.94 -16.69 -7.11
N VAL A 108 -24.99 -17.12 -5.85
CA VAL A 108 -24.91 -18.53 -5.43
C VAL A 108 -23.70 -19.23 -6.05
N ASN A 109 -22.54 -18.57 -5.97
CA ASN A 109 -21.25 -18.95 -6.58
C ASN A 109 -21.21 -19.10 -8.12
N GLN A 110 -22.30 -18.83 -8.82
CA GLN A 110 -22.35 -18.89 -10.27
C GLN A 110 -22.07 -17.52 -10.90
N PRO A 111 -21.17 -17.42 -11.90
CA PRO A 111 -20.87 -16.17 -12.56
C PRO A 111 -22.08 -15.66 -13.35
N VAL A 112 -22.39 -14.37 -13.21
CA VAL A 112 -23.46 -13.70 -13.93
C VAL A 112 -22.88 -13.02 -15.16
N ALA A 113 -23.30 -13.44 -16.36
CA ALA A 113 -22.85 -12.87 -17.62
C ALA A 113 -23.75 -11.71 -18.10
N VAL A 114 -23.15 -10.70 -18.72
CA VAL A 114 -23.87 -9.54 -19.26
C VAL A 114 -24.85 -9.97 -20.36
N GLY A 115 -26.09 -9.49 -20.27
CA GLY A 115 -27.16 -9.76 -21.23
C GLY A 115 -27.67 -11.20 -21.24
N ARG A 116 -27.17 -12.08 -20.36
CA ARG A 116 -27.58 -13.49 -20.30
C ARG A 116 -28.64 -13.72 -19.21
N PRO A 117 -29.63 -14.59 -19.47
CA PRO A 117 -30.56 -15.02 -18.44
C PRO A 117 -29.85 -15.75 -17.31
N PHE A 118 -30.25 -15.45 -16.08
CA PHE A 118 -29.89 -16.10 -14.83
C PHE A 118 -31.19 -16.32 -14.05
N ASN A 119 -31.56 -17.57 -13.77
CA ASN A 119 -32.83 -17.92 -13.11
C ASN A 119 -34.07 -17.22 -13.71
N GLY A 120 -34.15 -17.19 -15.04
CA GLY A 120 -35.29 -16.65 -15.80
C GLY A 120 -35.31 -15.12 -15.94
N ARG A 121 -34.25 -14.40 -15.57
CA ARG A 121 -34.15 -12.93 -15.74
C ARG A 121 -32.74 -12.48 -16.10
N VAL A 122 -32.60 -11.29 -16.68
CA VAL A 122 -31.27 -10.70 -16.91
C VAL A 122 -30.88 -9.86 -15.71
N LEU A 123 -29.85 -10.31 -14.96
CA LEU A 123 -29.34 -9.59 -13.79
C LEU A 123 -28.40 -8.43 -14.16
N LEU A 124 -27.61 -8.60 -15.22
CA LEU A 124 -26.66 -7.61 -15.72
C LEU A 124 -27.05 -7.20 -17.15
N PRO A 125 -27.94 -6.22 -17.34
CA PRO A 125 -28.30 -5.75 -18.68
C PRO A 125 -27.14 -5.03 -19.39
N GLN A 126 -26.15 -4.55 -18.63
CA GLN A 126 -24.97 -3.85 -19.16
C GLN A 126 -23.71 -4.21 -18.37
N PRO A 127 -22.50 -3.93 -18.91
CA PRO A 127 -21.24 -4.18 -18.20
C PRO A 127 -21.16 -3.50 -16.84
N LEU A 128 -20.49 -4.16 -15.88
CA LEU A 128 -20.30 -3.67 -14.51
C LEU A 128 -19.49 -2.36 -14.42
N SER A 129 -18.81 -1.97 -15.50
CA SER A 129 -18.14 -0.67 -15.61
C SER A 129 -19.11 0.51 -15.68
N ARG A 130 -20.41 0.27 -15.90
CA ARG A 130 -21.46 1.28 -15.90
C ARG A 130 -22.32 1.20 -14.64
N PRO A 131 -22.69 2.34 -14.03
CA PRO A 131 -23.60 2.37 -12.89
C PRO A 131 -24.91 1.65 -13.21
N GLN A 132 -25.32 0.73 -12.34
CA GLN A 132 -26.56 -0.02 -12.47
C GLN A 132 -27.01 -0.57 -11.12
N THR A 133 -28.28 -0.96 -11.05
CA THR A 133 -28.86 -1.62 -9.88
C THR A 133 -29.05 -3.10 -10.19
N VAL A 134 -28.56 -3.97 -9.31
CA VAL A 134 -28.81 -5.41 -9.36
C VAL A 134 -29.76 -5.77 -8.24
N THR A 135 -30.90 -6.36 -8.58
CA THR A 135 -31.86 -6.83 -7.58
C THR A 135 -31.62 -8.31 -7.31
N ILE A 136 -31.20 -8.68 -6.10
CA ILE A 136 -31.03 -10.07 -5.67
C ILE A 136 -32.32 -10.54 -4.98
N ARG A 137 -32.83 -11.73 -5.33
CA ARG A 137 -34.01 -12.30 -4.67
C ARG A 137 -33.62 -12.92 -3.33
N ALA A 138 -34.58 -13.03 -2.40
CA ALA A 138 -34.33 -13.58 -1.07
C ALA A 138 -33.73 -15.00 -1.10
N ALA A 139 -34.09 -15.83 -2.08
CA ALA A 139 -33.54 -17.19 -2.25
C ALA A 139 -32.14 -17.22 -2.90
N GLU A 140 -31.60 -16.07 -3.31
CA GLU A 140 -30.32 -15.90 -4.01
C GLU A 140 -29.35 -15.04 -3.17
N ASN A 141 -29.54 -14.97 -1.85
CA ASN A 141 -28.90 -14.01 -0.95
C ASN A 141 -27.38 -14.22 -0.71
N ASP A 142 -26.79 -15.24 -1.31
CA ASP A 142 -25.34 -15.40 -1.41
C ASP A 142 -24.84 -14.78 -2.71
N PHE A 143 -24.01 -13.75 -2.61
CA PHE A 143 -23.40 -13.11 -3.77
C PHE A 143 -21.98 -12.66 -3.47
N SER A 144 -21.18 -12.55 -4.53
CA SER A 144 -19.82 -12.03 -4.47
C SER A 144 -19.62 -10.99 -5.57
N VAL A 145 -18.92 -9.91 -5.23
CA VAL A 145 -18.55 -8.85 -6.18
C VAL A 145 -17.03 -8.84 -6.32
N GLU A 146 -16.55 -8.97 -7.54
CA GLU A 146 -15.14 -8.91 -7.88
C GLU A 146 -14.81 -7.52 -8.43
N PHE A 147 -13.70 -6.94 -7.98
CA PHE A 147 -13.24 -5.64 -8.44
C PHE A 147 -11.71 -5.56 -8.45
N VAL A 148 -11.19 -4.66 -9.28
CA VAL A 148 -9.76 -4.37 -9.38
C VAL A 148 -9.52 -2.87 -9.32
N ALA A 149 -8.49 -2.45 -8.59
CA ALA A 149 -7.95 -1.11 -8.69
C ALA A 149 -6.91 -1.11 -9.82
N LEU A 150 -7.18 -0.37 -10.89
CA LEU A 150 -6.24 -0.22 -12.01
C LEU A 150 -5.08 0.69 -11.57
N ASN A 151 -4.06 0.09 -10.95
CA ASN A 151 -2.78 0.72 -10.66
C ASN A 151 -1.67 -0.06 -11.37
N TYR A 152 -1.10 0.52 -12.42
CA TYR A 152 -0.06 -0.14 -13.20
C TYR A 152 1.35 0.04 -12.63
N THR A 153 1.55 0.94 -11.64
CA THR A 153 2.90 1.19 -11.09
C THR A 153 3.28 0.19 -10.00
N ASN A 154 2.35 -0.19 -9.12
CA ASN A 154 2.58 -1.25 -8.13
C ASN A 154 1.24 -1.87 -7.66
N PRO A 155 0.62 -2.77 -8.45
CA PRO A 155 -0.71 -3.31 -8.15
C PRO A 155 -0.79 -4.11 -6.86
N GLN A 156 0.32 -4.73 -6.43
CA GLN A 156 0.41 -5.54 -5.21
C GLN A 156 0.39 -4.69 -3.92
N LYS A 157 0.63 -3.38 -4.02
CA LYS A 157 0.59 -2.45 -2.89
C LYS A 157 -0.72 -1.68 -2.76
N ASN A 158 -1.73 -2.02 -3.56
CA ASN A 158 -3.06 -1.44 -3.42
C ASN A 158 -3.75 -2.00 -2.17
N HIS A 159 -4.15 -1.11 -1.26
CA HIS A 159 -5.03 -1.46 -0.16
C HIS A 159 -6.48 -1.22 -0.57
N TYR A 160 -7.34 -2.20 -0.34
CA TYR A 160 -8.76 -2.13 -0.64
C TYR A 160 -9.57 -1.98 0.64
N ALA A 161 -10.56 -1.10 0.61
CA ALA A 161 -11.57 -0.97 1.65
C ALA A 161 -12.95 -0.98 0.98
N TYR A 162 -13.90 -1.70 1.57
CA TYR A 162 -15.27 -1.79 1.06
C TYR A 162 -16.27 -1.72 2.21
N ARG A 163 -17.48 -1.30 1.89
CA ARG A 163 -18.63 -1.29 2.82
C ARG A 163 -19.91 -1.49 2.03
N LEU A 164 -20.78 -2.37 2.54
CA LEU A 164 -22.16 -2.47 2.07
C LEU A 164 -23.03 -1.58 2.96
N LEU A 165 -23.58 -0.50 2.42
CA LEU A 165 -24.41 0.40 3.22
C LEU A 165 -25.70 -0.29 3.65
N GLY A 166 -26.00 -0.23 4.96
CA GLY A 166 -27.20 -0.85 5.53
C GLY A 166 -27.02 -2.31 5.98
N TYR A 167 -25.80 -2.84 5.93
CA TYR A 167 -25.39 -4.12 6.51
C TYR A 167 -24.23 -3.88 7.48
#